data_AF-A0A0K2SGR9-F1
#
_entry.id   AF-A0A0K2SGR9-F1
#
_cell.length_a   1.000
_cell.length_b   1.000
_cell.length_c   1.000
_cell.angle_alpha   90.00
_cell.angle_beta   90.00
_cell.angle_gamma   90.00
#
_symmetry.space_group_name_H-M   'P 1'
#
loop_
_entity.id
_entity.type
_entity.pdbx_description
1 polymer ?
#
loop_
_entity_poly.entity_id
_entity_poly.type
_entity_poly.pdbx_seq_one_letter_code
_entity_poly.pdbx_strand_id
1 'polypeptide(L)'
;MVERSMPGLETETLHHKLGVRAGNTGGIHLREVRVPASHLLGEEGERFKIAMSALDNGRLTVAAGVTGTARVCLEESVRYAKERETFGKPIAEHQLVQQMMARIAEGYESSRLLYSWAV
;
A
#
# COMPACT_ATOMS: atom_id res chain seq x y z
N MET A 1 2.74 16.09 19.10
CA MET A 1 1.54 16.30 18.26
C MET A 1 1.55 17.75 17.78
N VAL A 2 1.36 17.98 16.48
CA VAL A 2 1.41 19.32 15.89
C VAL A 2 0.12 19.53 15.13
N GLU A 3 -0.54 20.65 15.36
CA GLU A 3 -1.79 20.99 14.69
C GLU A 3 -1.51 21.80 13.43
N ARG A 4 -2.29 21.59 12.37
CA ARG A 4 -2.10 22.27 11.08
C ARG A 4 -2.21 23.79 11.18
N SER A 5 -2.98 24.30 12.15
CA SER A 5 -3.16 25.72 12.43
C SER A 5 -1.98 26.37 13.15
N MET A 6 -0.98 25.59 13.62
CA MET A 6 0.15 26.14 14.37
C MET A 6 1.00 27.08 13.51
N PRO A 7 1.34 28.29 14.00
CA PRO A 7 2.19 29.22 13.27
C PRO A 7 3.53 28.60 12.88
N GLY A 8 3.93 28.81 11.63
CA GLY A 8 5.17 28.28 11.06
C GLY A 8 5.07 26.88 10.44
N LEU A 9 3.91 26.21 10.54
CA LEU A 9 3.66 24.96 9.80
C LEU A 9 3.06 25.27 8.43
N GLU A 10 3.74 24.80 7.38
CA GLU A 10 3.27 24.90 5.99
C GLU A 10 3.19 23.50 5.36
N THR A 11 2.21 23.29 4.48
CA THR A 11 2.05 22.03 3.73
C THR A 11 2.02 22.32 2.25
N GLU A 12 2.74 21.55 1.46
CA GLU A 12 2.65 21.57 0.00
C GLU A 12 2.01 20.29 -0.51
N THR A 13 1.41 20.33 -1.71
CA THR A 13 0.91 19.12 -2.37
C THR A 13 1.83 18.77 -3.53
N LEU A 14 2.28 17.51 -3.56
CA LEU A 14 3.01 16.94 -4.67
C LEU A 14 2.02 16.57 -5.79
N HIS A 15 2.21 17.21 -6.93
CA HIS A 15 1.47 16.94 -8.15
C HIS A 15 2.23 15.98 -9.07
N HIS A 16 1.54 15.46 -10.10
CA HIS A 16 2.14 14.61 -11.14
C HIS A 16 2.78 13.30 -10.64
N LYS A 17 2.20 12.69 -9.60
CA LYS A 17 2.57 11.34 -9.17
C LYS A 17 2.29 10.30 -10.27
N LEU A 18 3.19 9.32 -10.39
CA LEU A 18 3.06 8.21 -11.34
C LEU A 18 1.78 7.37 -11.08
N GLY A 19 1.48 7.08 -9.82
CA GLY A 19 0.34 6.27 -9.38
C GLY A 19 -0.23 6.75 -8.05
N VAL A 20 -1.22 6.02 -7.51
CA VAL A 20 -1.91 6.34 -6.24
C VAL A 20 -2.36 7.81 -6.20
N ARG A 21 -2.86 8.31 -7.34
CA ARG A 21 -3.13 9.75 -7.56
C ARG A 21 -4.28 10.28 -6.70
N ALA A 22 -5.16 9.39 -6.23
CA ALA A 22 -6.26 9.73 -5.32
C ALA A 22 -5.76 10.12 -3.91
N GLY A 23 -4.59 9.64 -3.49
CA GLY A 23 -4.00 10.03 -2.21
C GLY A 23 -3.32 11.39 -2.28
N ASN A 24 -3.52 12.27 -1.30
CA ASN A 24 -2.71 13.47 -1.15
C ASN A 24 -1.32 13.08 -0.61
N THR A 25 -0.27 13.64 -1.22
CA THR A 25 1.12 13.42 -0.82
C THR A 25 1.81 14.75 -0.99
N GLY A 26 2.77 15.07 -0.14
CA GLY A 26 3.47 16.35 -0.22
C GLY A 26 4.42 16.56 0.94
N GLY A 27 5.01 17.74 0.99
CA GLY A 27 5.93 18.14 2.04
C GLY A 27 5.22 18.77 3.24
N ILE A 28 5.82 18.60 4.40
CA ILE A 28 5.47 19.29 5.64
C ILE A 28 6.69 20.10 6.05
N HIS A 29 6.54 21.43 6.13
CA HIS A 29 7.60 22.37 6.49
C HIS A 29 7.31 22.94 7.88
N LEU A 30 8.29 22.82 8.77
CA LEU A 30 8.19 23.29 10.16
C LEU A 30 9.20 24.41 10.39
N ARG A 31 8.76 25.67 10.26
CA ARG A 31 9.59 26.87 10.42
C ARG A 31 9.35 27.49 11.80
N GLU A 32 10.28 27.23 12.73
CA GLU A 32 10.24 27.79 14.11
C GLU A 32 8.92 27.53 14.88
N VAL A 33 8.25 26.41 14.59
CA VAL A 33 6.97 26.03 15.23
C VAL A 33 7.18 25.84 16.73
N ARG A 34 6.43 26.59 17.54
CA ARG A 34 6.42 26.44 19.01
C ARG A 34 5.42 25.35 19.39
N VAL A 35 5.89 24.28 20.04
CA VAL A 35 5.07 23.13 20.44
C VAL A 35 5.06 23.01 21.97
N PRO A 36 3.89 22.97 22.64
CA PRO A 36 3.81 22.78 24.09
C PRO A 36 4.38 21.43 24.53
N ALA A 37 4.97 21.36 25.74
CA ALA A 37 5.48 20.09 26.29
C ALA A 37 4.38 19.02 26.44
N SER A 38 3.13 19.44 26.70
CA SER A 38 1.96 18.55 26.76
C SER A 38 1.64 17.85 25.44
N HIS A 39 2.21 18.30 24.32
CA HIS A 39 2.05 17.65 23.02
C HIS A 39 3.10 16.56 22.77
N LEU A 40 4.01 16.29 23.71
CA LEU A 40 4.92 15.17 23.60
C LEU A 40 4.13 13.86 23.54
N LEU A 41 4.45 13.01 22.55
CA LEU A 41 3.87 11.67 22.46
C LEU A 41 4.80 10.69 23.18
N GLY A 42 4.28 10.03 24.22
CA GLY A 42 5.09 9.20 25.11
C GLY A 42 6.05 10.03 25.98
N GLU A 43 7.15 9.42 26.38
CA GLU A 43 8.20 10.08 27.17
C GLU A 43 9.41 10.52 26.35
N GLU A 44 10.20 11.44 26.89
CA GLU A 44 11.45 11.86 26.27
C GLU A 44 12.39 10.66 26.12
N GLY A 45 12.86 10.41 24.89
CA GLY A 45 13.69 9.25 24.56
C GLY A 45 12.93 8.08 23.92
N GLU A 46 11.59 8.00 24.01
CA GLU A 46 10.81 6.88 23.46
C GLU A 46 10.53 6.98 21.95
N ARG A 47 10.97 8.06 21.27
CA ARG A 47 10.67 8.35 19.85
C ARG A 47 10.86 7.18 18.90
N PHE A 48 11.92 6.38 19.09
CA PHE A 48 12.24 5.26 18.22
C PHE A 48 11.24 4.12 18.39
N LYS A 49 10.90 3.78 19.63
CA LYS A 49 9.92 2.74 19.97
C LYS A 49 8.55 3.06 19.38
N ILE A 50 8.10 4.31 19.51
CA ILE A 50 6.82 4.78 18.94
C ILE A 50 6.83 4.71 17.41
N ALA A 51 7.94 5.14 16.77
CA ALA A 51 8.06 5.06 15.32
C ALA A 51 8.03 3.61 14.82
N MET A 52 8.70 2.68 15.52
CA MET A 52 8.71 1.27 15.16
C MET A 52 7.35 0.60 15.37
N SER A 53 6.63 0.92 16.45
CA SER A 53 5.28 0.34 16.64
C SER A 53 4.30 0.75 15.53
N ALA A 54 4.39 1.99 15.04
CA ALA A 54 3.60 2.46 13.92
C ALA A 54 4.01 1.75 12.61
N LEU A 55 5.30 1.55 12.39
CA LEU A 55 5.82 0.86 11.21
C LEU A 55 5.39 -0.62 11.17
N ASP A 56 5.44 -1.31 12.31
CA ASP A 56 5.06 -2.73 12.39
C ASP A 56 3.57 -2.93 12.10
N ASN A 57 2.70 -2.07 12.65
CA ASN A 57 1.28 -2.08 12.29
C ASN A 57 1.06 -1.73 10.80
N GLY A 58 1.79 -0.75 10.28
CA GLY A 58 1.72 -0.35 8.87
C GLY A 58 2.09 -1.47 7.89
N ARG A 59 3.06 -2.33 8.24
CA ARG A 59 3.46 -3.47 7.40
C ARG A 59 2.31 -4.45 7.16
N LEU A 60 1.52 -4.75 8.18
CA LEU A 60 0.38 -5.66 8.06
C LEU A 60 -0.71 -5.09 7.17
N THR A 61 -1.00 -3.78 7.29
CA THR A 61 -2.03 -3.14 6.46
C THR A 61 -1.60 -3.08 4.98
N VAL A 62 -0.33 -2.80 4.71
CA VAL A 62 0.23 -2.86 3.35
C VAL A 62 0.14 -4.29 2.79
N ALA A 63 0.56 -5.30 3.56
CA ALA A 63 0.52 -6.71 3.13
C ALA A 63 -0.91 -7.16 2.78
N ALA A 64 -1.89 -6.84 3.63
CA ALA A 64 -3.29 -7.12 3.36
C ALA A 64 -3.80 -6.40 2.09
N GLY A 65 -3.48 -5.11 1.95
CA GLY A 65 -3.90 -4.29 0.80
C GLY A 65 -3.35 -4.78 -0.55
N VAL A 66 -2.05 -5.10 -0.61
CA VAL A 66 -1.44 -5.61 -1.85
C VAL A 66 -1.94 -7.02 -2.19
N THR A 67 -2.20 -7.86 -1.19
CA THR A 67 -2.78 -9.20 -1.41
C THR A 67 -4.20 -9.11 -1.97
N GLY A 68 -5.02 -8.19 -1.47
CA GLY A 68 -6.33 -7.89 -2.05
C GLY A 68 -6.26 -7.42 -3.50
N THR A 69 -5.25 -6.62 -3.83
CA THR A 69 -4.99 -6.16 -5.20
C THR A 69 -4.58 -7.32 -6.11
N ALA A 70 -3.71 -8.22 -5.64
CA ALA A 70 -3.30 -9.40 -6.39
C ALA A 70 -4.49 -10.31 -6.76
N ARG A 71 -5.47 -10.47 -5.85
CA ARG A 71 -6.74 -11.18 -6.14
C ARG A 71 -7.46 -10.57 -7.34
N VAL A 72 -7.66 -9.25 -7.30
CA VAL A 72 -8.36 -8.54 -8.39
C VAL A 72 -7.59 -8.67 -9.70
N CYS A 73 -6.26 -8.52 -9.67
CA CYS A 73 -5.44 -8.73 -10.86
C CYS A 73 -5.60 -10.13 -11.45
N LEU A 74 -5.69 -11.18 -10.62
CA LEU A 74 -5.95 -12.54 -11.08
C LEU A 74 -7.33 -12.67 -11.73
N GLU A 75 -8.38 -12.19 -11.05
CA GLU A 75 -9.77 -12.23 -11.53
C GLU A 75 -9.92 -11.53 -12.89
N GLU A 76 -9.37 -10.32 -13.01
CA GLU A 76 -9.39 -9.52 -14.24
C GLU A 76 -8.59 -10.20 -15.37
N SER A 77 -7.43 -10.77 -15.04
CA SER A 77 -6.59 -11.49 -16.01
C SER A 77 -7.31 -12.73 -16.54
N VAL A 78 -7.95 -13.51 -15.66
CA VAL A 78 -8.73 -14.70 -16.04
C VAL A 78 -9.92 -14.32 -16.91
N ARG A 79 -10.64 -13.24 -16.55
CA ARG A 79 -11.77 -12.75 -17.33
C ARG A 79 -11.32 -12.39 -18.74
N TYR A 80 -10.30 -11.55 -18.87
CA TYR A 80 -9.79 -11.12 -20.17
C TYR A 80 -9.23 -12.30 -21.00
N ALA A 81 -8.55 -13.25 -20.35
CA ALA A 81 -7.99 -14.40 -21.04
C ALA A 81 -9.05 -15.31 -21.68
N LYS A 82 -10.25 -15.36 -21.10
CA LYS A 82 -11.38 -16.11 -21.65
C LYS A 82 -12.09 -15.39 -22.80
N GLU A 83 -12.03 -14.05 -22.83
CA GLU A 83 -12.67 -13.22 -23.86
C GLU A 83 -11.78 -13.00 -25.08
N ARG A 84 -10.46 -12.86 -24.88
CA ARG A 84 -9.53 -12.56 -25.96
C ARG A 84 -9.17 -13.83 -26.73
N GLU A 85 -9.36 -13.81 -28.05
CA GLU A 85 -8.94 -14.90 -28.94
C GLU A 85 -7.69 -14.56 -29.76
N THR A 86 -6.83 -15.56 -29.93
CA THR A 86 -5.72 -15.56 -30.91
C THR A 86 -5.47 -16.98 -31.39
N PHE A 87 -5.04 -17.15 -32.64
CA PHE A 87 -4.78 -18.47 -33.22
C PHE A 87 -6.00 -19.42 -33.15
N GLY A 88 -7.21 -18.86 -33.34
CA GLY A 88 -8.45 -19.63 -33.44
C GLY A 88 -9.06 -20.11 -32.12
N LYS A 89 -8.56 -19.64 -30.97
CA LYS A 89 -9.13 -19.99 -29.65
C LYS A 89 -8.88 -18.90 -28.60
N PRO A 90 -9.65 -18.88 -27.48
CA PRO A 90 -9.36 -18.04 -26.32
C PRO A 90 -7.93 -18.20 -25.82
N ILE A 91 -7.31 -17.08 -25.41
CA ILE A 91 -5.92 -17.11 -24.94
C ILE A 91 -5.75 -17.89 -23.64
N ALA A 92 -6.84 -18.08 -22.88
CA ALA A 92 -6.89 -18.97 -21.72
C ALA A 92 -6.54 -20.44 -22.05
N GLU A 93 -6.62 -20.85 -23.32
CA GLU A 93 -6.26 -22.20 -23.77
C GLU A 93 -4.78 -22.35 -24.16
N HIS A 94 -4.00 -21.27 -24.11
CA HIS A 94 -2.56 -21.32 -24.37
C HIS A 94 -1.81 -21.61 -23.07
N GLN A 95 -0.96 -22.64 -23.08
CA GLN A 95 -0.24 -23.12 -21.89
C GLN A 95 0.54 -22.01 -21.15
N LEU A 96 1.20 -21.11 -21.87
CA LEU A 96 1.99 -20.04 -21.25
C LEU A 96 1.11 -18.99 -20.54
N VAL A 97 -0.12 -18.77 -21.04
CA VAL A 97 -1.09 -17.89 -20.39
C VAL A 97 -1.63 -18.56 -19.11
N GLN A 98 -1.92 -19.86 -19.17
CA GLN A 98 -2.29 -20.64 -17.98
C GLN A 98 -1.18 -20.63 -16.93
N GLN A 99 0.08 -20.76 -17.33
CA GLN A 99 1.23 -20.69 -16.43
C GLN A 99 1.34 -19.33 -15.73
N MET A 100 1.11 -18.22 -16.45
CA MET A 100 1.12 -16.88 -15.85
C MET A 100 0.03 -16.76 -14.77
N MET A 101 -1.20 -17.20 -15.06
CA MET A 101 -2.30 -17.16 -14.10
C MET A 101 -2.04 -18.07 -12.87
N ALA A 102 -1.48 -19.25 -13.09
CA ALA A 102 -1.12 -20.18 -12.01
C ALA A 102 -0.09 -19.56 -11.05
N ARG A 103 0.92 -18.85 -11.56
CA ARG A 103 1.91 -18.14 -10.74
C ARG A 103 1.30 -17.00 -9.92
N ILE A 104 0.36 -16.25 -10.50
CA ILE A 104 -0.35 -15.20 -9.76
C ILE A 104 -1.18 -15.82 -8.64
N ALA A 105 -1.91 -16.91 -8.93
CA ALA A 105 -2.71 -17.62 -7.94
C ALA A 105 -1.86 -18.19 -6.79
N GLU A 106 -0.73 -18.82 -7.11
CA GLU A 106 0.25 -19.30 -6.12
C GLU A 106 0.73 -18.16 -5.21
N GLY A 107 1.14 -17.03 -5.80
CA GLY A 107 1.61 -15.87 -5.05
C GLY A 107 0.50 -15.25 -4.18
N TYR A 108 -0.72 -15.20 -4.68
CA TYR A 108 -1.88 -14.72 -3.92
C TYR A 108 -2.17 -15.60 -2.69
N GLU A 109 -2.29 -16.91 -2.86
CA GLU A 109 -2.58 -17.81 -1.73
C GLU A 109 -1.45 -17.81 -0.70
N SER A 110 -0.20 -17.82 -1.17
CA SER A 110 0.97 -17.72 -0.29
C SER A 110 0.96 -16.43 0.53
N SER A 111 0.73 -15.29 -0.13
CA SER A 111 0.69 -13.99 0.54
C SER A 111 -0.46 -13.91 1.55
N ARG A 112 -1.65 -14.41 1.15
CA ARG A 112 -2.85 -14.40 1.98
C ARG A 112 -2.65 -15.18 3.27
N LEU A 113 -2.07 -16.36 3.17
CA LEU A 113 -1.76 -17.18 4.35
C LEU A 113 -0.71 -16.51 5.23
N LEU A 114 0.38 -16.00 4.66
CA LEU A 114 1.45 -15.37 5.46
C LEU A 114 0.95 -14.21 6.32
N TYR A 115 0.16 -13.29 5.75
CA TYR A 115 -0.32 -12.15 6.54
C TYR A 115 -1.50 -12.53 7.44
N SER A 116 -2.39 -13.45 7.05
CA SER A 116 -3.53 -13.84 7.89
C SER A 116 -3.12 -14.59 9.15
N TRP A 117 -1.97 -15.27 9.12
CA TRP A 117 -1.39 -15.94 10.28
C TRP A 117 -0.56 -15.00 11.18
N ALA A 118 -0.26 -13.78 10.70
CA ALA A 118 0.48 -12.77 11.46
C ALA A 118 -0.43 -11.86 12.30
N VAL A 119 -1.75 -12.01 12.17
CA VAL A 119 -2.80 -11.33 12.96
C VAL A 119 -3.41 -12.32 13.94
#